data_AF-A0A812V3L1-F1
#
_entry.id   AF-A0A812V3L1-F1
#
_cell.length_a   1.000
_cell.length_b   1.000
_cell.length_c   1.000
_cell.angle_alpha   90.00
_cell.angle_beta   90.00
_cell.angle_gamma   90.00
#
_symmetry.space_group_name_H-M   'P 1'
#
loop_
_entity.id
_entity.type
_entity.pdbx_description
1 polymer ?
#
loop_
_entity_poly.entity_id
_entity_poly.type
_entity_poly.pdbx_seq_one_letter_code
_entity_poly.pdbx_strand_id
1 'polypeptide(L)'
;MAVVVVVLAVEEVRSVVVVRHPKTCYVERRTILDSAARLADCDIQDEATLFVSLELQGGGKKRKKKTYTKPKKIKHKRKKVKLAVLKFYKVDSNDKVTRLRRECPHETCGPGVFMAMHFNRYYCGKCHLTYLIKKEDK
;
A
#
# COMPACT_ATOMS: atom_id res chain seq x y z
N MET A 1 -2.02 0.37 -22.19
CA MET A 1 -1.79 -0.38 -23.44
C MET A 1 -0.50 0.12 -24.02
N ALA A 2 0.59 -0.63 -23.88
CA ALA A 2 1.83 -0.28 -24.57
C ALA A 2 1.71 -0.84 -25.99
N VAL A 3 1.53 0.04 -26.97
CA VAL A 3 1.58 -0.33 -28.39
C VAL A 3 3.05 -0.23 -28.77
N VAL A 4 3.67 -1.38 -29.05
CA VAL A 4 5.02 -1.38 -29.62
C VAL A 4 4.83 -1.13 -31.11
N VAL A 5 5.26 0.04 -31.56
CA VAL A 5 5.28 0.40 -32.97
C VAL A 5 6.63 -0.04 -33.52
N VAL A 6 6.62 -1.08 -34.34
CA VAL A 6 7.83 -1.52 -35.05
C VAL A 6 7.76 -0.93 -36.45
N VAL A 7 8.78 -0.14 -36.81
CA VAL A 7 8.97 0.40 -38.16
C VAL A 7 9.82 -0.60 -38.92
N LEU A 8 9.29 -1.14 -40.01
CA LEU A 8 10.04 -1.98 -40.94
C LEU A 8 10.15 -1.23 -42.27
N ALA A 9 11.37 -1.15 -42.79
CA ALA A 9 11.64 -0.74 -44.17
C ALA A 9 11.70 -2.01 -45.02
N VAL A 10 10.92 -2.06 -46.10
CA VAL A 10 10.93 -3.20 -47.03
C VAL A 10 11.90 -2.88 -48.16
N GLU A 11 13.03 -3.59 -48.24
CA GLU A 11 14.04 -3.39 -49.29
C GLU A 11 13.69 -4.12 -50.61
N GLU A 12 12.86 -5.19 -50.60
CA GLU A 12 12.33 -5.81 -51.82
C GLU A 12 10.93 -6.47 -51.58
N VAL A 13 9.96 -6.21 -52.47
CA VAL A 13 8.55 -6.73 -52.42
C VAL A 13 8.43 -8.26 -52.46
N ARG A 14 9.52 -8.99 -52.73
CA ARG A 14 9.55 -10.47 -52.71
C ARG A 14 9.62 -11.08 -51.31
N SER A 15 9.88 -10.28 -50.28
CA SER A 15 9.93 -10.77 -48.91
C SER A 15 8.53 -10.88 -48.31
N VAL A 16 8.09 -12.13 -48.05
CA VAL A 16 6.86 -12.38 -47.28
C VAL A 16 7.13 -11.96 -45.84
N VAL A 17 6.61 -10.82 -45.42
CA VAL A 17 6.62 -10.44 -43.99
C VAL A 17 5.59 -11.32 -43.27
N VAL A 18 6.01 -12.51 -42.82
CA VAL A 18 5.16 -13.41 -42.03
C VAL A 18 5.00 -12.84 -40.61
N VAL A 19 4.06 -11.91 -40.42
CA VAL A 19 3.65 -11.53 -39.07
C VAL A 19 2.77 -12.65 -38.51
N ARG A 20 3.35 -13.49 -37.63
CA ARG A 20 2.68 -14.64 -37.00
C ARG A 20 1.60 -14.27 -35.96
N HIS A 21 0.87 -13.17 -36.13
CA HIS A 21 -0.28 -12.84 -35.28
C HIS A 21 -1.44 -12.24 -36.08
N PRO A 22 -2.69 -12.63 -35.75
CA PRO A 22 -3.81 -12.53 -36.69
C PRO A 22 -4.45 -11.14 -36.82
N LYS A 23 -3.85 -10.05 -36.33
CA LYS A 23 -4.55 -8.76 -36.25
C LYS A 23 -3.68 -7.56 -36.59
N THR A 24 -3.89 -7.13 -37.85
CA THR A 24 -3.82 -5.76 -38.37
C THR A 24 -2.45 -5.11 -38.52
N CYS A 25 -1.98 -5.06 -39.77
CA CYS A 25 -0.94 -4.15 -40.26
C CYS A 25 -1.63 -2.90 -40.84
N TYR A 26 -1.12 -1.68 -40.57
CA TYR A 26 -1.63 -0.44 -41.15
C TYR A 26 -0.59 0.22 -42.06
N VAL A 27 -1.02 0.62 -43.26
CA VAL A 27 -0.24 1.47 -44.20
C VAL A 27 -0.76 2.91 -44.09
N GLU A 28 0.01 3.89 -44.57
CA GLU A 28 -0.30 5.34 -44.51
C GLU A 28 -1.67 5.75 -45.11
N ARG A 29 -2.39 4.84 -45.78
CA ARG A 29 -3.83 4.90 -45.98
C ARG A 29 -4.45 3.73 -45.21
N ARG A 30 -5.42 4.01 -44.33
CA ARG A 30 -6.13 3.07 -43.42
C ARG A 30 -6.69 1.80 -44.12
N THR A 31 -5.83 0.90 -44.55
CA THR A 31 -6.19 -0.41 -45.08
C THR A 31 -5.68 -1.45 -44.09
N ILE A 32 -6.60 -2.31 -43.66
CA ILE A 32 -6.31 -3.41 -42.75
C ILE A 32 -5.91 -4.59 -43.62
N LEU A 33 -4.67 -5.06 -43.49
CA LEU A 33 -4.17 -6.23 -44.20
C LEU A 33 -4.42 -7.50 -43.38
N ASP A 34 -5.01 -8.50 -44.02
CA ASP A 34 -5.13 -9.85 -43.47
C ASP A 34 -3.79 -10.59 -43.57
N SER A 35 -3.50 -11.47 -42.59
CA SER A 35 -2.22 -12.17 -42.44
C SER A 35 -1.82 -13.08 -43.62
N ALA A 36 -2.71 -13.28 -44.59
CA ALA A 36 -2.49 -14.13 -45.77
C ALA A 36 -2.32 -13.34 -47.07
N ALA A 37 -2.54 -12.02 -47.07
CA ALA A 37 -2.41 -11.20 -48.27
C ALA A 37 -0.93 -10.94 -48.62
N ARG A 38 -0.57 -11.03 -49.91
CA ARG A 38 0.77 -10.65 -50.36
C ARG A 38 0.83 -9.14 -50.52
N LEU A 39 1.98 -8.55 -50.18
CA LEU A 39 2.20 -7.09 -50.29
C LEU A 39 2.03 -6.59 -51.74
N ALA A 40 2.32 -7.44 -52.72
CA ALA A 40 2.14 -7.16 -54.15
C ALA A 40 0.66 -6.97 -54.55
N ASP A 41 -0.28 -7.61 -53.86
CA ASP A 41 -1.72 -7.50 -54.16
C ASP A 41 -2.33 -6.22 -53.57
N CYS A 42 -1.55 -5.48 -52.77
CA CYS A 42 -2.00 -4.32 -51.99
C CYS A 42 -1.40 -2.99 -52.50
N ASP A 43 -0.84 -3.00 -53.70
CA ASP A 43 -0.21 -1.83 -54.36
C ASP A 43 0.86 -1.13 -53.51
N ILE A 44 1.59 -1.89 -52.68
CA ILE A 44 2.67 -1.36 -51.85
C ILE A 44 3.95 -1.31 -52.69
N GLN A 45 4.54 -0.11 -52.80
CA GLN A 45 5.78 0.14 -53.55
C GLN A 45 7.01 -0.32 -52.76
N ASP A 46 8.11 -0.56 -53.48
CA ASP A 46 9.43 -0.77 -52.87
C ASP A 46 9.77 0.45 -51.98
N GLU A 47 10.41 0.21 -50.83
CA GLU A 47 10.77 1.22 -49.80
C GLU A 47 9.61 1.82 -48.97
N ALA A 48 8.38 1.30 -49.09
CA ALA A 48 7.28 1.76 -48.24
C ALA A 48 7.49 1.45 -46.74
N THR A 49 7.14 2.40 -45.88
CA THR A 49 7.23 2.26 -44.41
C THR A 49 5.94 1.68 -43.83
N LEU A 50 6.05 0.59 -43.07
CA LEU A 50 4.91 -0.08 -42.44
C LEU A 50 4.91 0.09 -40.93
N PHE A 51 3.74 0.46 -40.37
CA PHE A 51 3.52 0.53 -38.94
C PHE A 51 2.77 -0.72 -38.47
N VAL A 52 3.47 -1.62 -37.79
CA VAL A 52 2.87 -2.81 -37.19
C VAL A 52 2.64 -2.57 -35.71
N SER A 53 1.37 -2.52 -35.30
CA SER A 53 0.95 -2.44 -33.91
C SER A 53 0.61 -3.83 -33.37
N LEU A 54 1.51 -4.45 -32.61
CA LEU A 54 1.28 -5.75 -31.99
C LEU A 54 0.67 -5.61 -30.58
N GLU A 55 -0.37 -6.37 -30.28
CA GLU A 55 -0.92 -6.48 -28.93
C GLU A 55 -0.03 -7.38 -28.06
N LEU A 56 0.51 -6.84 -26.95
CA LEU A 56 1.24 -7.66 -25.97
C LEU A 56 0.29 -8.68 -25.33
N GLN A 57 0.52 -9.98 -25.53
CA GLN A 57 -0.15 -11.07 -24.79
C GLN A 57 0.28 -11.17 -23.30
N GLY A 58 0.74 -10.07 -22.71
CA GLY A 58 1.24 -9.98 -21.35
C GLY A 58 0.13 -9.87 -20.31
N GLY A 59 -0.69 -10.91 -20.17
CA GLY A 59 -1.65 -11.02 -19.07
C GLY A 59 -0.95 -11.40 -17.77
N GLY A 60 -0.81 -10.44 -16.84
CA GLY A 60 -0.19 -10.66 -15.54
C GLY A 60 -0.75 -11.90 -14.81
N LYS A 61 0.14 -12.75 -14.32
CA LYS A 61 -0.20 -14.00 -13.60
C LYS A 61 -1.11 -13.69 -12.41
N LYS A 62 -2.40 -13.95 -12.55
CA LYS A 62 -3.42 -13.68 -11.52
C LYS A 62 -3.00 -14.39 -10.23
N ARG A 63 -2.65 -13.60 -9.21
CA ARG A 63 -2.11 -14.11 -7.95
C ARG A 63 -3.18 -14.98 -7.28
N LYS A 64 -2.89 -16.28 -7.11
CA LYS A 64 -3.82 -17.21 -6.43
C LYS A 64 -4.16 -16.64 -5.04
N LYS A 65 -5.46 -16.58 -4.74
CA LYS A 65 -5.96 -16.17 -3.41
C LYS A 65 -5.41 -17.14 -2.38
N LYS A 66 -4.70 -16.63 -1.37
CA LYS A 66 -4.23 -17.47 -0.25
C LYS A 66 -5.45 -17.87 0.58
N THR A 67 -5.74 -19.17 0.63
CA THR A 67 -6.71 -19.74 1.57
C THR A 67 -6.06 -19.81 2.94
N TYR A 68 -6.47 -18.93 3.85
CA TYR A 68 -5.97 -18.92 5.22
C TYR A 68 -6.74 -19.97 6.03
N THR A 69 -6.05 -21.01 6.49
CA THR A 69 -6.65 -22.08 7.31
C THR A 69 -6.95 -21.65 8.75
N LYS A 70 -6.33 -20.56 9.22
CA LYS A 70 -6.56 -20.01 10.56
C LYS A 70 -7.38 -18.73 10.49
N PRO A 71 -8.30 -18.50 11.46
CA PRO A 71 -9.05 -17.26 11.53
C PRO A 71 -8.08 -16.07 11.63
N LYS A 72 -8.39 -15.01 10.90
CA LYS A 72 -7.56 -13.80 10.86
C LYS A 72 -7.46 -13.21 12.26
N LYS A 73 -6.24 -12.98 12.73
CA LYS A 73 -5.97 -12.36 14.05
C LYS A 73 -6.75 -11.05 14.19
N ILE A 74 -7.67 -11.01 15.15
CA ILE A 74 -8.41 -9.80 15.48
C ILE A 74 -7.44 -8.78 16.09
N LYS A 75 -7.43 -7.57 15.54
CA LYS A 75 -6.57 -6.48 16.06
C LYS A 75 -7.11 -6.00 17.42
N HIS A 76 -6.21 -5.69 18.35
CA HIS A 76 -6.58 -5.14 19.66
C HIS A 76 -7.34 -3.82 19.50
N LYS A 77 -8.57 -3.76 20.03
CA LYS A 77 -9.37 -2.53 20.10
C LYS A 77 -9.18 -1.88 21.47
N ARG A 78 -8.76 -0.61 21.51
CA ARG A 78 -8.60 0.13 22.77
C ARG A 78 -9.98 0.46 23.37
N LYS A 79 -10.14 0.24 24.67
CA LYS A 79 -11.34 0.64 25.42
C LYS A 79 -11.36 2.16 25.56
N LYS A 80 -12.46 2.81 25.13
CA LYS A 80 -12.64 4.26 25.29
C LYS A 80 -13.20 4.53 26.70
N VAL A 81 -12.38 5.11 27.57
CA VAL A 81 -12.83 5.58 28.89
C VAL A 81 -13.19 7.05 28.76
N LYS A 82 -14.46 7.39 28.96
CA LYS A 82 -14.93 8.79 28.95
C LYS A 82 -14.32 9.53 30.15
N LEU A 83 -13.88 10.78 29.93
CA LEU A 83 -13.40 11.71 30.97
C LEU A 83 -12.34 11.10 31.92
N ALA A 84 -11.29 10.48 31.36
CA ALA A 84 -10.26 9.80 32.15
C ALA A 84 -9.49 10.72 33.13
N VAL A 85 -9.40 12.03 32.83
CA VAL A 85 -8.64 13.01 33.62
C VAL A 85 -9.27 13.28 34.99
N LEU A 86 -10.61 13.26 35.08
CA LEU A 86 -11.32 13.53 36.33
C LEU A 86 -11.03 12.49 37.42
N LYS A 87 -10.58 11.28 37.04
CA LYS A 87 -10.22 10.22 37.99
C LYS A 87 -8.96 10.52 38.81
N PHE A 88 -8.19 11.55 38.44
CA PHE A 88 -6.94 11.88 39.14
C PHE A 88 -7.13 12.87 40.28
N TYR A 89 -8.29 13.51 40.35
CA TYR A 89 -8.58 14.56 41.31
C TYR A 89 -9.75 14.14 42.20
N LYS A 90 -9.65 14.46 43.48
CA LYS A 90 -10.77 14.40 44.41
C LYS A 90 -11.05 15.82 44.88
N VAL A 91 -12.28 16.26 44.70
CA VAL A 91 -12.77 17.57 45.17
C VAL A 91 -13.48 17.31 46.49
N ASP A 92 -13.01 17.95 47.56
CA ASP A 92 -13.68 17.93 48.86
C ASP A 92 -14.65 19.13 48.96
N SER A 93 -15.66 19.05 49.84
CA SER A 93 -16.69 20.08 50.00
C SER A 93 -16.18 21.44 50.48
N ASN A 94 -14.93 21.52 50.92
CA ASN A 94 -14.26 22.76 51.34
C ASN A 94 -13.47 23.41 50.19
N ASP A 95 -13.86 23.16 48.93
CA ASP A 95 -13.22 23.64 47.69
C ASP A 95 -11.73 23.30 47.55
N LYS A 96 -11.24 22.32 48.32
CA LYS A 96 -9.86 21.83 48.24
C LYS A 96 -9.79 20.67 47.26
N VAL A 97 -8.86 20.78 46.31
CA VAL A 97 -8.62 19.75 45.30
C VAL A 97 -7.38 18.95 45.69
N THR A 98 -7.55 17.65 45.92
CA THR A 98 -6.45 16.73 46.22
C THR A 98 -6.10 15.89 44.99
N ARG A 99 -4.79 15.69 44.74
CA ARG A 99 -4.27 14.84 43.66
C ARG A 99 -4.13 13.41 44.19
N LEU A 100 -4.79 12.45 43.53
CA LEU A 100 -4.81 11.04 43.96
C LEU A 100 -3.59 10.23 43.48
N ARG A 101 -2.96 10.67 42.38
CA ARG A 101 -1.82 9.97 41.76
C ARG A 101 -0.54 10.78 41.90
N ARG A 102 0.59 10.07 41.96
CA ARG A 102 1.92 10.68 41.96
C ARG A 102 2.27 11.26 40.59
N GLU A 103 2.98 12.37 40.61
CA GLU A 103 3.56 13.01 39.42
C GLU A 103 4.90 12.36 39.09
N CYS A 104 5.30 12.44 37.81
CA CYS A 104 6.58 11.93 37.38
C CYS A 104 7.68 12.95 37.75
N PRO A 105 8.79 12.53 38.39
CA PRO A 105 9.87 13.44 38.80
C PRO A 105 10.88 13.74 37.69
N HIS A 106 10.67 13.25 36.47
CA HIS A 106 11.64 13.39 35.39
C HIS A 106 11.49 14.73 34.70
N GLU A 107 12.60 15.38 34.36
CA GLU A 107 12.62 16.72 33.74
C GLU A 107 11.77 16.82 32.46
N THR A 108 11.73 15.75 31.66
CA THR A 108 10.88 15.72 30.45
C THR A 108 9.40 15.48 30.73
N CYS A 109 9.06 15.03 31.94
CA CYS A 109 7.70 14.77 32.40
C CYS A 109 7.33 15.75 33.51
N GLY A 110 7.04 17.01 33.13
CA GLY A 110 6.67 18.08 34.07
C GLY A 110 5.31 17.93 34.78
N PRO A 111 4.88 18.98 35.52
CA PRO A 111 3.65 18.95 36.31
C PRO A 111 2.42 18.70 35.43
N GLY A 112 1.62 17.70 35.82
CA GLY A 112 0.45 17.22 35.06
C GLY A 112 0.62 15.86 34.39
N VAL A 113 1.81 15.25 34.43
CA VAL A 113 2.03 13.86 34.01
C VAL A 113 1.93 12.92 35.21
N PHE A 114 0.80 12.23 35.33
CA PHE A 114 0.58 11.27 36.40
C PHE A 114 1.14 9.89 36.07
N MET A 115 1.76 9.26 37.06
CA MET A 115 2.15 7.86 36.98
C MET A 115 0.93 6.93 37.16
N ALA A 116 0.88 5.86 36.36
CA ALA A 116 -0.10 4.80 36.50
C ALA A 116 0.20 3.95 37.74
N MET A 117 -0.82 3.71 38.55
CA MET A 117 -0.74 2.84 39.71
C MET A 117 -1.08 1.41 39.28
N HIS A 118 -0.06 0.55 39.22
CA HIS A 118 -0.25 -0.89 39.12
C HIS A 118 -0.03 -1.51 40.50
N PHE A 119 -0.45 -2.77 40.69
CA PHE A 119 -0.38 -3.45 41.98
C PHE A 119 1.03 -3.49 42.61
N ASN A 120 2.06 -3.59 41.77
CA ASN A 120 3.46 -3.74 42.19
C ASN A 120 4.38 -2.59 41.76
N ARG A 121 3.87 -1.62 40.99
CA ARG A 121 4.72 -0.58 40.40
C ARG A 121 3.95 0.70 40.09
N TYR A 122 4.67 1.81 40.12
CA TYR A 122 4.28 3.05 39.45
C TYR A 122 4.95 3.11 38.09
N TYR A 123 4.19 3.45 37.05
CA TYR A 123 4.72 3.53 35.69
C TYR A 123 4.33 4.83 35.01
N CYS A 124 5.32 5.55 34.47
CA CYS A 124 5.08 6.72 33.64
C CYS A 124 4.86 6.31 32.18
N GLY A 125 3.72 6.68 31.60
CA GLY A 125 3.41 6.38 30.20
C GLY A 125 4.16 7.22 29.16
N LYS A 126 4.77 8.34 29.58
CA LYS A 126 5.54 9.24 28.69
C LYS A 126 7.04 8.94 28.73
N CYS A 127 7.62 8.92 29.94
CA CYS A 127 9.05 8.73 30.15
C CYS A 127 9.46 7.24 30.32
N HIS A 128 8.49 6.32 30.35
CA HIS A 128 8.71 4.88 30.58
C HIS A 128 9.37 4.49 31.92
N LEU A 129 9.52 5.44 32.85
CA LEU A 129 10.07 5.20 34.19
C LEU A 129 9.16 4.31 35.02
N THR A 130 9.76 3.31 35.68
CA THR A 130 9.10 2.39 36.59
C THR A 130 9.69 2.50 37.99
N TYR A 131 8.85 2.76 38.99
CA TYR A 131 9.21 2.58 40.41
C TYR A 131 8.52 1.34 40.95
N LEU A 132 9.28 0.46 41.61
CA LEU A 132 8.74 -0.72 42.28
C LEU A 132 8.28 -0.33 43.68
N ILE A 133 7.07 -0.74 44.04
CA ILE A 133 6.56 -0.55 45.40
C ILE A 133 7.15 -1.70 46.22
N LYS A 134 8.15 -1.42 47.06
CA LYS A 134 8.54 -2.36 48.10
C LYS A 134 7.36 -2.41 49.08
N LYS A 135 6.65 -3.54 49.10
CA LYS A 135 5.78 -3.84 50.23
C LYS A 135 6.73 -4.24 51.35
N GLU A 136 6.86 -3.38 52.35
CA GLU A 136 7.35 -3.85 53.64
C GLU A 136 6.23 -4.72 54.20
N ASP A 137 6.52 -6.01 54.35
CA ASP A 137 5.60 -6.97 54.96
C ASP A 137 5.35 -6.49 56.40
N LYS A 138 4.13 -6.03 56.65
CA LYS A 138 3.62 -5.74 57.99
C LYS A 138 3.01 -6.98 58.58
#